data_AF-A0A0Q7NNZ3-F1
#
_entry.id   AF-A0A0Q7NNZ3-F1
#
_cell.length_a   1.000
_cell.length_b   1.000
_cell.length_c   1.000
_cell.angle_alpha   90.00
_cell.angle_beta   90.00
_cell.angle_gamma   90.00
#
_symmetry.space_group_name_H-M   'P 1'
#
loop_
_entity.id
_entity.type
_entity.pdbx_description
1 polymer ?
#
loop_
_entity_poly.entity_id
_entity_poly.type
_entity_poly.pdbx_seq_one_letter_code
_entity_poly.pdbx_strand_id
1 'polypeptide(L)'
;MVHWPEALVRELADRRVLLFIGAGISKAASPTTPTWGQLLSSLSRKLEKKADQKLVTQLIKQNGLLDAAQIISDGVGRADINARLREVFQPNATPHHSIYKYILDLDLKTIVTTNYDEFMEKNFEYYSGGNAAYSVCRYASVDLLEHLRSPSRLVVKAHGCITEPGKIVLDRSSYFKARQNNRGFLMLWHHYLQ
;
A
#
# COMPACT_ATOMS: atom_id res chain seq x y z
N MET A 1 23.32 -20.16 0.23
CA MET A 1 23.19 -19.25 -0.93
C MET A 1 21.86 -19.56 -1.58
N VAL A 2 21.00 -18.56 -1.82
CA VAL A 2 19.68 -18.81 -2.44
C VAL A 2 19.91 -19.07 -3.93
N HIS A 3 19.46 -20.22 -4.44
CA HIS A 3 19.50 -20.52 -5.86
C HIS A 3 18.22 -20.01 -6.53
N TRP A 4 18.38 -19.06 -7.45
CA TRP A 4 17.28 -18.52 -8.24
C TRP A 4 17.16 -19.26 -9.59
N PRO A 5 15.95 -19.56 -10.07
CA PRO A 5 15.77 -20.15 -11.40
C PRO A 5 16.35 -19.24 -12.48
N GLU A 6 17.11 -19.79 -13.43
CA GLU A 6 17.70 -19.01 -14.53
C GLU A 6 16.65 -18.23 -15.33
N ALA A 7 15.47 -18.82 -15.51
CA ALA A 7 14.35 -18.15 -16.17
C ALA A 7 13.98 -16.84 -15.46
N LEU A 8 13.88 -16.84 -14.12
CA LEU A 8 13.57 -15.63 -13.36
C LEU A 8 14.67 -14.58 -13.49
N VAL A 9 15.94 -15.00 -13.46
CA VAL A 9 17.08 -14.08 -13.65
C VAL A 9 17.00 -13.41 -15.03
N ARG A 10 16.65 -14.15 -16.08
CA ARG A 10 16.43 -13.60 -17.43
C ARG A 10 15.25 -12.63 -17.46
N GLU A 11 14.11 -12.98 -16.87
CA GLU A 11 12.95 -12.09 -16.81
C GLU A 11 13.25 -10.77 -16.04
N LEU A 12 14.06 -10.84 -14.98
CA LEU A 12 14.53 -9.67 -14.24
C LEU A 12 15.45 -8.81 -15.10
N ALA A 13 16.43 -9.41 -15.77
CA ALA A 13 17.37 -8.71 -16.65
C ALA A 13 16.67 -8.02 -17.83
N ASP A 14 15.64 -8.66 -18.39
CA ASP A 14 14.81 -8.14 -19.47
C ASP A 14 13.74 -7.15 -18.99
N ARG A 15 13.68 -6.85 -17.67
CA ARG A 15 12.66 -5.97 -17.03
C ARG A 15 11.22 -6.39 -17.32
N ARG A 16 10.98 -7.70 -17.48
CA ARG A 16 9.66 -8.30 -17.70
C ARG A 16 8.95 -8.71 -16.42
N VAL A 17 9.63 -8.57 -15.27
CA VAL A 17 9.05 -8.82 -13.95
C VAL A 17 8.28 -7.60 -13.43
N LEU A 18 7.09 -7.87 -12.92
CA LEU A 18 6.38 -6.95 -12.04
C LEU A 18 6.67 -7.35 -10.59
N LEU A 19 7.11 -6.39 -9.77
CA LEU A 19 7.34 -6.61 -8.35
C LEU A 19 6.15 -6.13 -7.52
N PHE A 20 5.59 -7.03 -6.72
CA PHE A 20 4.53 -6.70 -5.77
C PHE A 20 5.10 -6.53 -4.36
N ILE A 21 4.80 -5.41 -3.70
CA ILE A 21 5.32 -5.05 -2.38
C ILE A 21 4.15 -4.84 -1.41
N GLY A 22 4.19 -5.58 -0.30
CA GLY A 22 3.29 -5.39 0.84
C GLY A 22 3.91 -4.59 1.98
N ALA A 23 3.18 -4.50 3.09
CA ALA A 23 3.54 -3.68 4.25
C ALA A 23 4.84 -4.12 4.96
N GLY A 24 5.34 -5.34 4.68
CA GLY A 24 6.57 -5.86 5.25
C GLY A 24 7.81 -5.01 4.92
N ILE A 25 7.87 -4.42 3.72
CA ILE A 25 8.98 -3.53 3.32
C ILE A 25 8.97 -2.24 4.15
N SER A 26 7.79 -1.62 4.31
CA SER A 26 7.63 -0.44 5.16
C SER A 26 7.96 -0.75 6.63
N LYS A 27 7.56 -1.93 7.12
CA LYS A 27 7.86 -2.39 8.48
C LYS A 27 9.35 -2.63 8.73
N ALA A 28 10.09 -3.11 7.73
CA ALA A 28 11.55 -3.28 7.83
C ALA A 28 12.25 -1.93 8.03
N ALA A 29 11.80 -0.89 7.32
CA ALA A 29 12.35 0.45 7.44
C ALA A 29 11.86 1.19 8.69
N SER A 30 10.61 0.95 9.09
CA SER A 30 9.97 1.53 10.27
C SER A 30 9.33 0.43 11.10
N PRO A 31 10.09 -0.18 12.03
CA PRO A 31 9.58 -1.22 12.92
C PRO A 31 8.37 -0.78 13.76
N THR A 32 8.15 0.52 13.91
CA THR A 32 7.02 1.11 14.64
C THR A 32 5.74 1.21 13.80
N THR A 33 5.80 1.09 12.46
CA THR A 33 4.59 1.10 11.61
C THR A 33 3.65 -0.04 12.02
N PRO A 34 2.36 0.23 12.31
CA PRO A 34 1.44 -0.80 12.76
C PRO A 34 1.12 -1.79 11.64
N THR A 35 0.90 -3.04 12.01
CA THR A 35 0.18 -3.99 11.15
C THR A 35 -1.25 -3.50 10.90
N TRP A 36 -1.92 -4.03 9.89
CA TRP A 36 -3.29 -3.60 9.59
C TRP A 36 -4.25 -3.85 10.76
N GLY A 37 -4.18 -5.01 11.42
CA GLY A 37 -4.95 -5.28 12.64
C GLY A 37 -4.65 -4.32 13.78
N GLN A 38 -3.39 -3.89 13.97
CA GLN A 38 -3.02 -2.87 14.96
C GLN A 38 -3.56 -1.49 14.60
N LEU A 39 -3.53 -1.11 13.32
CA LEU A 39 -4.14 0.13 12.83
C LEU A 39 -5.64 0.15 13.14
N LEU A 40 -6.37 -0.91 12.77
CA LEU A 40 -7.80 -1.03 13.01
C LEU A 40 -8.13 -1.04 14.51
N SER A 41 -7.34 -1.76 15.32
CA SER A 41 -7.46 -1.73 16.78
C SER A 41 -7.24 -0.34 17.36
N SER A 42 -6.35 0.46 16.77
CA SER A 42 -6.11 1.84 17.23
C SER A 42 -7.25 2.78 16.89
N LEU A 43 -7.86 2.60 15.70
CA LEU A 43 -9.00 3.37 15.23
C LEU A 43 -10.29 3.00 15.97
N SER A 44 -10.48 1.72 16.29
CA SER A 44 -11.69 1.24 16.97
C SER A 44 -11.89 1.88 18.35
N ARG A 45 -10.81 2.33 19.01
CA ARG A 45 -10.90 3.06 20.28
C ARG A 45 -11.67 4.38 20.19
N LYS A 46 -11.86 4.93 18.98
CA LYS A 46 -12.67 6.12 18.73
C LYS A 46 -14.16 5.82 18.53
N LEU A 47 -14.58 4.56 18.45
CA LEU A 47 -15.99 4.18 18.38
C LEU A 47 -16.68 4.51 19.70
N GLU A 48 -17.86 5.12 19.64
CA GLU A 48 -18.63 5.48 20.83
C GLU A 48 -19.15 4.26 21.58
N LYS A 49 -19.62 3.24 20.84
CA LYS A 49 -20.24 2.05 21.42
C LYS A 49 -19.19 1.00 21.76
N LYS A 50 -19.10 0.65 23.05
CA LYS A 50 -18.23 -0.45 23.52
C LYS A 50 -18.55 -1.81 22.87
N ALA A 51 -19.81 -2.04 22.46
CA ALA A 51 -20.19 -3.25 21.75
C ALA A 51 -19.48 -3.35 20.39
N ASP A 52 -19.42 -2.25 19.63
CA ASP A 52 -18.75 -2.19 18.33
C ASP A 52 -17.24 -2.37 18.47
N GLN A 53 -16.63 -1.78 19.52
CA GLN A 53 -15.21 -2.01 19.83
C GLN A 53 -14.88 -3.49 20.08
N LYS A 54 -15.75 -4.19 20.82
CA LYS A 54 -15.61 -5.64 21.08
C LYS A 54 -15.78 -6.46 19.80
N LEU A 55 -16.78 -6.12 18.98
CA LEU A 55 -17.02 -6.78 17.70
C LEU A 55 -15.83 -6.62 16.76
N VAL A 56 -15.29 -5.40 16.61
CA VAL A 56 -14.09 -5.14 15.83
C VAL A 56 -12.90 -5.96 16.34
N THR A 57 -12.70 -6.02 17.65
CA THR A 57 -11.62 -6.82 18.25
C THR A 57 -11.77 -8.31 17.93
N GLN A 58 -13.00 -8.83 17.98
CA GLN A 58 -13.29 -10.22 17.61
C GLN A 58 -13.03 -10.48 16.12
N LEU A 59 -13.50 -9.59 15.25
CA LEU A 59 -13.29 -9.70 13.81
C LEU A 59 -11.79 -9.70 13.47
N ILE A 60 -11.00 -8.82 14.08
CA ILE A 60 -9.54 -8.79 13.89
C ILE A 60 -8.90 -10.13 14.29
N LYS A 61 -9.31 -10.74 15.41
CA LYS A 61 -8.81 -12.06 15.84
C LYS A 61 -9.20 -13.18 14.88
N GLN A 62 -10.32 -13.05 14.18
CA GLN A 62 -10.85 -14.00 13.21
C GLN A 62 -10.39 -13.69 11.77
N ASN A 63 -9.43 -12.77 11.58
CA ASN A 63 -8.97 -12.29 10.27
C ASN A 63 -10.06 -11.61 9.41
N GLY A 64 -11.16 -11.17 10.01
CA GLY A 64 -12.24 -10.39 9.40
C GLY A 64 -11.91 -8.90 9.28
N LEU A 65 -10.74 -8.56 8.74
CA LEU A 65 -10.19 -7.19 8.77
C LEU A 65 -11.01 -6.19 7.95
N LEU A 66 -11.57 -6.61 6.80
CA LEU A 66 -12.42 -5.75 5.97
C LEU A 66 -13.75 -5.40 6.65
N ASP A 67 -14.33 -6.34 7.39
CA ASP A 67 -15.54 -6.12 8.17
C ASP A 67 -15.28 -5.21 9.37
N ALA A 68 -14.17 -5.46 10.08
CA ALA A 68 -13.71 -4.59 11.15
C ALA A 68 -13.50 -3.15 10.66
N ALA A 69 -12.87 -2.98 9.49
CA ALA A 69 -12.66 -1.68 8.87
C ALA A 69 -13.98 -1.00 8.47
N GLN A 70 -14.96 -1.75 7.97
CA GLN A 70 -16.28 -1.19 7.63
C GLN A 70 -16.99 -0.64 8.86
N ILE A 71 -17.03 -1.39 9.97
CA ILE A 71 -17.61 -0.93 11.24
C ILE A 71 -16.91 0.35 11.73
N ILE A 72 -15.58 0.40 11.63
CA ILE A 72 -14.80 1.60 11.99
C ILE A 72 -15.19 2.77 11.10
N SER A 73 -15.25 2.59 9.78
CA SER A 73 -15.61 3.67 8.84
C SER A 73 -17.02 4.21 9.04
N ASP A 74 -17.96 3.36 9.47
CA ASP A 74 -19.34 3.76 9.73
C ASP A 74 -19.50 4.48 11.08
N GLY A 75 -18.65 4.15 12.06
CA GLY A 75 -18.76 4.67 13.43
C GLY A 75 -17.71 5.72 13.84
N VAL A 76 -16.66 5.96 13.03
CA VAL A 76 -15.62 6.94 13.30
C VAL A 76 -15.63 8.02 12.22
N GLY A 77 -15.62 9.29 12.64
CA GLY A 77 -15.59 10.42 11.71
C GLY A 77 -14.41 10.36 10.74
N ARG A 78 -14.65 10.67 9.46
CA ARG A 78 -13.62 10.62 8.40
C ARG A 78 -12.39 11.48 8.73
N ALA A 79 -12.58 12.61 9.40
CA ALA A 79 -11.50 13.48 9.83
C ALA A 79 -10.54 12.78 10.81
N ASP A 80 -11.08 12.05 11.78
CA ASP A 80 -10.31 11.28 12.75
C ASP A 80 -9.54 10.12 12.11
N ILE A 81 -10.18 9.40 11.18
CA ILE A 81 -9.54 8.34 10.42
C ILE A 81 -8.36 8.91 9.63
N ASN A 82 -8.59 10.01 8.89
CA ASN A 82 -7.56 10.64 8.08
C ASN A 82 -6.40 11.17 8.94
N ALA A 83 -6.68 11.76 10.11
CA ALA A 83 -5.66 12.22 11.03
C ALA A 83 -4.79 11.06 11.52
N ARG A 84 -5.42 9.94 11.91
CA ARG A 84 -4.69 8.74 12.36
C ARG A 84 -3.86 8.11 11.24
N LEU A 85 -4.38 8.06 10.02
CA LEU A 85 -3.62 7.56 8.86
C LEU A 85 -2.38 8.42 8.61
N ARG A 86 -2.48 9.76 8.71
CA ARG A 86 -1.34 10.66 8.51
C ARG A 86 -0.29 10.50 9.59
N GLU A 87 -0.71 10.43 10.86
CA GLU A 87 0.18 10.17 12.00
C GLU A 87 1.04 8.91 11.77
N VAL A 88 0.44 7.88 11.17
CA VAL A 88 1.11 6.58 10.95
C VAL A 88 1.98 6.56 9.68
N PHE A 89 1.45 7.04 8.55
CA PHE A 89 2.05 6.83 7.23
C PHE A 89 2.73 8.07 6.64
N GLN A 90 2.67 9.20 7.34
CA GLN A 90 3.35 10.44 6.96
C GLN A 90 4.22 10.96 8.12
N PRO A 91 5.25 10.19 8.54
CA PRO A 91 6.14 10.62 9.61
C PRO A 91 6.95 11.86 9.20
N ASN A 92 7.37 12.64 10.19
CA ASN A 92 8.18 13.85 9.98
C ASN A 92 9.50 13.56 9.24
N ALA A 93 10.14 12.42 9.55
CA ALA A 93 11.34 11.96 8.88
C ALA A 93 11.06 10.64 8.17
N THR A 94 11.52 10.53 6.92
CA THR A 94 11.37 9.29 6.15
C THR A 94 12.34 8.24 6.70
N PRO A 95 11.86 7.05 7.05
CA PRO A 95 12.73 5.95 7.42
C PRO A 95 13.50 5.44 6.19
N HIS A 96 14.82 5.44 6.30
CA HIS A 96 15.70 4.92 5.25
C HIS A 96 16.12 3.48 5.56
N HIS A 97 16.13 2.63 4.54
CA HIS A 97 16.55 1.23 4.66
C HIS A 97 17.12 0.72 3.34
N SER A 98 18.21 -0.05 3.41
CA SER A 98 18.95 -0.54 2.22
C SER A 98 18.10 -1.38 1.27
N ILE A 99 17.01 -1.99 1.78
CA ILE A 99 16.05 -2.73 0.94
C ILE A 99 15.49 -1.90 -0.21
N TYR A 100 15.23 -0.60 0.00
CA TYR A 100 14.76 0.27 -1.07
C TYR A 100 15.84 0.53 -2.11
N LYS A 101 17.11 0.61 -1.68
CA LYS A 101 18.24 0.67 -2.62
C LYS A 101 18.30 -0.59 -3.47
N TYR A 102 18.18 -1.78 -2.87
CA TYR A 102 18.19 -3.02 -3.63
C TYR A 102 17.02 -3.11 -4.61
N ILE A 103 15.82 -2.69 -4.21
CA ILE A 103 14.66 -2.63 -5.12
C ILE A 103 14.92 -1.64 -6.27
N LEU A 104 15.51 -0.48 -5.97
CA LEU A 104 15.87 0.52 -6.98
C LEU A 104 16.90 -0.03 -7.98
N ASP A 105 17.92 -0.73 -7.49
CA ASP A 105 19.00 -1.32 -8.28
C ASP A 105 18.52 -2.44 -9.21
N LEU A 106 17.37 -3.08 -8.92
CA LEU A 106 16.73 -4.05 -9.84
C LEU A 106 16.23 -3.39 -11.13
N ASP A 107 16.02 -2.07 -11.12
CA ASP A 107 15.63 -1.28 -12.29
C ASP A 107 14.38 -1.85 -13.01
N LEU A 108 13.34 -2.15 -12.22
CA LEU A 108 12.11 -2.74 -12.73
C LEU A 108 11.23 -1.68 -13.38
N LYS A 109 10.57 -2.05 -14.49
CA LYS A 109 9.60 -1.17 -15.15
C LYS A 109 8.39 -0.89 -14.26
N THR A 110 7.89 -1.88 -13.53
CA THR A 110 6.65 -1.74 -12.78
C THR A 110 6.75 -2.38 -11.41
N ILE A 111 6.47 -1.57 -10.40
CA ILE A 111 6.33 -1.97 -9.02
C ILE A 111 4.89 -1.68 -8.61
N VAL A 112 4.24 -2.63 -7.95
CA VAL A 112 2.88 -2.47 -7.42
C VAL A 112 2.94 -2.61 -5.91
N THR A 113 2.26 -1.72 -5.19
CA THR A 113 2.21 -1.75 -3.74
C THR A 113 0.81 -1.49 -3.21
N THR A 114 0.48 -2.12 -2.09
CA THR A 114 -0.72 -1.83 -1.30
C THR A 114 -0.47 -0.85 -0.16
N ASN A 115 0.77 -0.37 0.00
CA ASN A 115 1.15 0.46 1.12
C ASN A 115 0.69 1.91 0.90
N TYR A 116 0.27 2.56 1.98
CA TYR A 116 -0.23 3.93 1.94
C TYR A 116 0.91 4.97 2.04
N ASP A 117 1.98 4.63 2.76
CA ASP A 117 3.15 5.50 2.99
C ASP A 117 3.90 5.86 1.71
N GLU A 118 4.68 6.94 1.76
CA GLU A 118 5.53 7.40 0.65
C GLU A 118 6.98 6.90 0.76
N PHE A 119 7.24 5.81 1.50
CA PHE A 119 8.62 5.43 1.82
C PHE A 119 9.38 4.98 0.58
N MET A 120 8.73 4.31 -0.36
CA MET A 120 9.37 3.84 -1.59
C MET A 120 9.83 5.01 -2.46
N GLU A 121 8.91 5.96 -2.70
CA GLU A 121 9.12 7.15 -3.50
C GLU A 121 10.26 8.00 -2.91
N LYS A 122 10.19 8.28 -1.61
CA LYS A 122 11.19 9.12 -0.93
C LYS A 122 12.55 8.42 -0.81
N ASN A 123 12.59 7.10 -0.66
CA ASN A 123 13.86 6.37 -0.66
C ASN A 123 14.46 6.26 -2.06
N PHE A 124 13.66 6.14 -3.11
CA PHE A 124 14.18 6.15 -4.49
C PHE A 124 14.79 7.49 -4.84
N GLU A 125 14.12 8.59 -4.48
CA GLU A 125 14.66 9.94 -4.60
C GLU A 125 16.00 10.06 -3.86
N TYR A 126 16.03 9.66 -2.59
CA TYR A 126 17.23 9.70 -1.76
C TYR A 126 18.40 8.88 -2.32
N TYR A 127 18.19 7.60 -2.64
CA TYR A 127 19.27 6.70 -3.07
C TYR A 127 19.72 6.95 -4.51
N SER A 128 18.89 7.57 -5.36
CA SER A 128 19.29 7.98 -6.71
C SER A 128 19.90 9.38 -6.78
N GLY A 129 19.84 10.15 -5.69
CA GLY A 129 20.18 11.57 -5.71
C GLY A 129 19.30 12.39 -6.67
N GLY A 130 18.02 12.00 -6.80
CA GLY A 130 17.06 12.62 -7.72
C GLY A 130 17.19 12.21 -9.19
N ASN A 131 18.08 11.27 -9.53
CA ASN A 131 18.32 10.88 -10.92
C ASN A 131 17.42 9.73 -11.41
N ALA A 132 16.70 9.05 -10.52
CA ALA A 132 15.78 7.97 -10.90
C ALA A 132 14.33 8.46 -10.90
N ALA A 133 13.75 8.63 -12.10
CA ALA A 133 12.36 9.01 -12.25
C ALA A 133 11.45 7.76 -12.26
N TYR A 134 10.71 7.54 -11.17
CA TYR A 134 9.53 6.68 -11.14
C TYR A 134 8.27 7.54 -11.10
N SER A 135 7.34 7.32 -12.02
CA SER A 135 6.02 7.93 -11.93
C SER A 135 5.15 7.17 -10.94
N VAL A 136 4.49 7.90 -10.06
CA VAL A 136 3.59 7.32 -9.05
C VAL A 136 2.16 7.36 -9.58
N CYS A 137 1.63 6.20 -9.91
CA CYS A 137 0.24 6.05 -10.33
C CYS A 137 -0.59 5.48 -9.18
N ARG A 138 -1.77 6.03 -8.95
CA ARG A 138 -2.71 5.51 -7.94
C ARG A 138 -3.78 4.71 -8.66
N TYR A 139 -4.42 3.75 -8.00
CA TYR A 139 -5.48 2.96 -8.64
C TYR A 139 -6.61 3.81 -9.27
N ALA A 140 -6.83 5.03 -8.75
CA ALA A 140 -7.86 5.95 -9.24
C ALA A 140 -7.35 6.97 -10.28
N SER A 141 -6.10 6.85 -10.77
CA SER A 141 -5.60 7.73 -11.84
C SER A 141 -6.22 7.32 -13.17
N VAL A 142 -6.83 8.28 -13.86
CA VAL A 142 -7.43 8.11 -15.20
C VAL A 142 -6.39 7.57 -16.19
N ASP A 143 -5.13 7.96 -16.02
CA ASP A 143 -4.05 7.70 -16.98
C ASP A 143 -3.25 6.43 -16.66
N LEU A 144 -3.70 5.60 -15.71
CA LEU A 144 -2.96 4.39 -15.29
C LEU A 144 -2.62 3.47 -16.48
N LEU A 145 -3.58 3.28 -17.39
CA LEU A 145 -3.38 2.45 -18.58
C LEU A 145 -2.39 3.05 -19.57
N GLU A 146 -2.36 4.37 -19.69
CA GLU A 146 -1.42 5.08 -20.56
C GLU A 146 0.00 4.98 -19.99
N HIS A 147 0.14 5.20 -18.69
CA HIS A 147 1.41 5.02 -17.99
C HIS A 147 1.94 3.59 -18.11
N LEU A 148 1.11 2.56 -17.90
CA LEU A 148 1.52 1.15 -18.04
C LEU A 148 2.04 0.82 -19.46
N ARG A 149 1.48 1.47 -20.48
CA ARG A 149 1.90 1.31 -21.89
C ARG A 149 3.14 2.15 -22.23
N SER A 150 3.46 3.17 -21.44
CA SER A 150 4.64 4.00 -21.66
C SER A 150 5.94 3.24 -21.30
N PRO A 151 7.10 3.71 -21.78
CA PRO A 151 8.40 3.16 -21.37
C PRO A 151 8.83 3.62 -19.96
N SER A 152 8.08 4.49 -19.31
CA SER A 152 8.42 5.03 -17.99
C SER A 152 8.37 3.96 -16.90
N ARG A 153 9.20 4.13 -15.86
CA ARG A 153 9.17 3.29 -14.67
C ARG A 153 8.04 3.74 -13.76
N LEU A 154 7.31 2.80 -13.17
CA LEU A 154 6.08 3.08 -12.44
C LEU A 154 6.08 2.45 -11.05
N VAL A 155 5.60 3.21 -10.08
CA VAL A 155 5.11 2.71 -8.80
C VAL A 155 3.60 2.85 -8.79
N VAL A 156 2.88 1.73 -8.78
CA VAL A 156 1.42 1.69 -8.74
C VAL A 156 0.93 1.42 -7.33
N LYS A 157 0.20 2.37 -6.75
CA LYS A 157 -0.37 2.26 -5.40
C LYS A 157 -1.82 1.80 -5.46
N ALA A 158 -2.00 0.49 -5.27
CA ALA A 158 -3.27 -0.20 -5.49
C ALA A 158 -4.36 0.17 -4.47
N HIS A 159 -3.97 0.57 -3.25
CA HIS A 159 -4.91 0.97 -2.20
C HIS A 159 -4.91 2.48 -1.92
N GLY A 160 -4.39 3.28 -2.85
CA GLY A 160 -4.29 4.72 -2.70
C GLY A 160 -2.99 5.14 -2.00
N CYS A 161 -2.94 6.40 -1.55
CA CYS A 161 -1.74 7.00 -0.99
C CYS A 161 -2.10 7.94 0.16
N ILE A 162 -1.22 8.07 1.14
CA ILE A 162 -1.42 8.95 2.28
C ILE A 162 -1.51 10.45 1.90
N THR A 163 -1.01 10.82 0.73
CA THR A 163 -1.18 12.18 0.17
C THR A 163 -2.64 12.52 -0.11
N GLU A 164 -3.49 11.51 -0.34
CA GLU A 164 -4.92 11.64 -0.64
C GLU A 164 -5.73 10.67 0.24
N PRO A 165 -5.78 10.88 1.57
CA PRO A 165 -6.31 9.88 2.49
C PRO A 165 -7.80 9.59 2.28
N GLY A 166 -8.56 10.56 1.74
CA GLY A 166 -9.97 10.36 1.37
C GLY A 166 -10.19 9.38 0.21
N LYS A 167 -9.14 9.03 -0.54
CA LYS A 167 -9.15 8.04 -1.64
C LYS A 167 -8.45 6.73 -1.26
N ILE A 168 -8.10 6.52 0.01
CA ILE A 168 -7.53 5.26 0.47
C ILE A 168 -8.58 4.15 0.44
N VAL A 169 -8.17 2.96 0.00
CA VAL A 169 -8.94 1.73 0.13
C VAL A 169 -8.65 1.13 1.51
N LEU A 170 -9.64 1.19 2.40
CA LEU A 170 -9.55 0.75 3.79
C LEU A 170 -10.67 -0.24 4.16
N ASP A 171 -11.91 0.09 3.80
CA ASP A 171 -13.12 -0.66 4.15
C ASP A 171 -13.76 -1.34 2.92
N ARG A 172 -14.76 -2.21 3.17
CA ARG A 172 -15.50 -2.90 2.10
C ARG A 172 -16.07 -1.94 1.06
N SER A 173 -16.63 -0.82 1.50
CA SER A 173 -17.25 0.16 0.61
C SER A 173 -16.23 0.80 -0.34
N SER A 174 -15.07 1.20 0.17
CA SER A 174 -13.96 1.74 -0.60
C SER A 174 -13.38 0.71 -1.57
N TYR A 175 -13.28 -0.56 -1.14
CA TYR A 175 -12.83 -1.66 -1.99
C TYR A 175 -13.80 -1.91 -3.15
N PHE A 176 -15.10 -1.94 -2.87
CA PHE A 176 -16.14 -2.11 -3.87
C PHE A 176 -16.12 -0.96 -4.90
N LYS A 177 -16.03 0.29 -4.44
CA LYS A 177 -15.91 1.47 -5.31
C LYS A 177 -14.66 1.40 -6.18
N ALA A 178 -13.52 1.04 -5.58
CA ALA A 178 -12.26 0.91 -6.30
C ALA A 178 -12.37 -0.15 -7.41
N ARG A 179 -12.98 -1.31 -7.11
CA ARG A 179 -13.21 -2.39 -8.07
C ARG A 179 -14.18 -2.01 -9.18
N GLN A 180 -15.26 -1.29 -8.87
CA GLN A 180 -16.21 -0.84 -9.89
C GLN A 180 -15.56 0.12 -10.89
N ASN A 181 -14.73 1.05 -10.41
CA ASN A 181 -14.07 2.05 -11.23
C ASN A 181 -12.87 1.48 -12.00
N ASN A 182 -12.28 0.37 -11.52
CA ASN A 182 -11.05 -0.21 -12.07
C ASN A 182 -11.16 -1.73 -12.22
N ARG A 183 -12.20 -2.19 -12.93
CA ARG A 183 -12.56 -3.62 -13.03
C ARG A 183 -11.39 -4.52 -13.43
N GLY A 184 -10.53 -4.07 -14.36
CA GLY A 184 -9.38 -4.86 -14.82
C GLY A 184 -8.20 -4.89 -13.84
N PHE A 185 -7.92 -3.78 -13.14
CA PHE A 185 -6.72 -3.64 -12.32
C PHE A 185 -6.84 -4.41 -10.99
N LEU A 186 -7.95 -4.24 -10.24
CA LEU A 186 -8.08 -4.84 -8.90
C LEU A 186 -8.39 -6.34 -8.89
N MET A 187 -8.95 -6.89 -9.99
CA MET A 187 -9.19 -8.33 -10.09
C MET A 187 -7.89 -9.15 -10.07
N LEU A 188 -6.79 -8.61 -10.61
CA LEU A 188 -5.49 -9.31 -10.63
C LEU A 188 -4.85 -9.41 -9.24
N TRP A 189 -5.09 -8.45 -8.35
CA TRP A 189 -4.41 -8.36 -7.05
C TRP A 189 -5.14 -9.05 -5.91
N HIS A 190 -6.47 -9.23 -6.00
CA HIS A 190 -7.26 -9.87 -4.95
C HIS A 190 -6.80 -11.32 -4.66
N HIS A 191 -6.32 -12.05 -5.69
CA HIS A 191 -5.88 -13.43 -5.49
C HIS A 191 -4.61 -13.55 -4.63
N TYR A 192 -3.84 -12.47 -4.50
CA TYR A 192 -2.56 -12.44 -3.78
C TYR A 192 -2.64 -11.77 -2.39
N LEU A 193 -3.84 -11.34 -1.97
CA LEU A 193 -4.05 -10.51 -0.77
C LEU A 193 -4.94 -11.14 0.31
N GLN A 194 -5.30 -12.43 0.17
CA GLN A 194 -5.99 -13.21 1.19
C GLN A 194 -5.03 -13.96 2.11
#